data_AF-A0A8H6ZDZ9-F1
#
_entry.id   AF-A0A8H6ZDZ9-F1
#
_cell.length_a   1.000
_cell.length_b   1.000
_cell.length_c   1.000
_cell.angle_alpha   90.00
_cell.angle_beta   90.00
_cell.angle_gamma   90.00
#
_symmetry.space_group_name_H-M   'P 1'
#
loop_
_entity.id
_entity.type
_entity.pdbx_description
1 polymer ?
#
loop_
_entity_poly.entity_id
_entity_poly.type
_entity_poly.pdbx_seq_one_letter_code
_entity_poly.pdbx_strand_id
1 'polypeptide(L)'
;MSLDQNLFTLIVTPSTENPNVVDFVDPAGRAHYRKQRIPGPVYKTEVYDPLSEALLVTATAPSATSKIKFLELCNPTKTVELKYTGTLSFKWSFKWEEHDFEWKREECYMLRKPDPPVLVAVTKEPPGRLRTTSVQVLDYNLQRFDVDDRKGLEIVILTALMTFQDANDVYHTPEGSSSSVPRRGPNKDIAPTSPTLSPAPTPPPRPPKKLGIDRIAEIQAIRGQFNEVTVEDEGSVQDYAQYCANLFQDDMLFVTVLSDGADQVPKVLQVVEEVKRIRHKAGIEEELHQYVLYDTQVQKGPKRINLDDAPAKNKYAPPESLTVHLSKIPMPELQPKAQAKNPPPPPPIIPETRPTPETKESKKEQKKREEAKRKEEKKGRRK
;
A
#
# COMPACT_ATOMS: atom_id res chain seq x y z
N MET A 1 12.65 -23.57 -21.00
CA MET A 1 11.59 -22.63 -21.41
C MET A 1 12.09 -21.24 -21.10
N SER A 2 12.50 -20.46 -22.11
CA SER A 2 13.04 -19.11 -21.88
C SER A 2 11.89 -18.13 -21.68
N LEU A 3 11.72 -17.65 -20.45
CA LEU A 3 10.86 -16.50 -20.15
C LEU A 3 11.36 -15.30 -20.97
N ASP A 4 10.40 -14.57 -21.54
CA ASP A 4 10.54 -13.49 -22.54
C ASP A 4 11.87 -12.72 -22.55
N GLN A 5 12.45 -12.56 -23.75
CA GLN A 5 13.59 -11.66 -24.03
C GLN A 5 13.34 -10.18 -23.65
N ASN A 6 12.08 -9.81 -23.35
CA ASN A 6 11.66 -8.45 -23.04
C ASN A 6 11.53 -8.17 -21.53
N LEU A 7 12.03 -9.07 -20.67
CA LEU A 7 12.01 -8.91 -19.22
C LEU A 7 13.39 -8.52 -18.71
N PHE A 8 13.55 -7.24 -18.37
CA PHE A 8 14.79 -6.75 -17.77
C PHE A 8 14.72 -6.93 -16.25
N THR A 9 15.50 -7.86 -15.72
CA THR A 9 15.51 -8.19 -14.29
C THR A 9 16.85 -7.79 -13.69
N LEU A 10 16.82 -7.07 -12.57
CA LEU A 10 17.98 -6.68 -11.79
C LEU A 10 17.86 -7.21 -10.37
N ILE A 11 18.96 -7.75 -9.85
CA ILE A 11 19.14 -8.29 -8.52
C ILE A 11 19.83 -7.22 -7.68
N VAL A 12 19.23 -6.90 -6.54
CA VAL A 12 19.75 -5.92 -5.58
C VAL A 12 20.83 -6.60 -4.74
N THR A 13 22.08 -6.20 -4.94
CA THR A 13 23.26 -6.84 -4.32
C THR A 13 23.99 -5.83 -3.45
N PRO A 14 23.85 -5.91 -2.12
CA PRO A 14 24.58 -5.05 -1.20
C PRO A 14 26.08 -5.35 -1.26
N SER A 15 26.92 -4.32 -1.19
CA SER A 15 28.37 -4.51 -1.11
C SER A 15 28.75 -5.16 0.23
N THR A 16 29.68 -6.12 0.17
CA THR A 16 30.27 -6.76 1.35
C THR A 16 31.28 -5.86 2.07
N GLU A 17 31.79 -4.84 1.38
CA GLU A 17 32.84 -3.95 1.89
C GLU A 17 32.26 -2.65 2.45
N ASN A 18 31.21 -2.12 1.80
CA ASN A 18 30.60 -0.86 2.18
C ASN A 18 29.07 -0.98 2.30
N PRO A 19 28.49 -0.90 3.51
CA PRO A 19 27.04 -1.04 3.70
C PRO A 19 26.22 0.08 3.05
N ASN A 20 26.85 1.20 2.68
CA ASN A 20 26.18 2.30 1.98
C ASN A 20 26.11 2.08 0.46
N VAL A 21 26.69 1.00 -0.06
CA VAL A 21 26.76 0.70 -1.50
C VAL A 21 25.88 -0.51 -1.83
N VAL A 22 25.07 -0.36 -2.87
CA VAL A 22 24.20 -1.40 -3.40
C VAL A 22 24.31 -1.41 -4.91
N ASP A 23 24.61 -2.57 -5.49
CA ASP A 23 24.70 -2.76 -6.93
C ASP A 23 23.43 -3.42 -7.47
N PHE A 24 23.00 -2.99 -8.65
CA PHE A 24 21.96 -3.66 -9.44
C PHE A 24 22.61 -4.52 -10.51
N VAL A 25 22.45 -5.82 -10.37
CA VAL A 25 23.17 -6.82 -11.15
C VAL A 25 22.18 -7.66 -11.96
N ASP A 26 22.45 -7.92 -13.23
CA ASP A 26 21.61 -8.84 -14.00
C ASP A 26 21.83 -10.31 -13.58
N PRO A 27 20.98 -11.26 -14.02
CA PRO A 27 21.17 -12.67 -13.71
C PRO A 27 22.47 -13.29 -14.26
N ALA A 28 23.16 -12.61 -15.19
CA ALA A 28 24.45 -13.02 -15.70
C ALA A 28 25.62 -12.50 -14.85
N GLY A 29 25.35 -11.73 -13.79
CA GLY A 29 26.34 -11.20 -12.87
C GLY A 29 26.94 -9.86 -13.29
N ARG A 30 26.40 -9.19 -14.32
CA ARG A 30 26.88 -7.88 -14.76
C ARG A 30 26.17 -6.76 -14.00
N ALA A 31 26.94 -5.87 -13.37
CA ALA A 31 26.40 -4.67 -12.74
C ALA A 31 25.99 -3.64 -13.79
N HIS A 32 24.77 -3.12 -13.67
CA HIS A 32 24.22 -2.06 -14.52
C HIS A 32 24.15 -0.71 -13.81
N TYR A 33 23.97 -0.73 -12.49
CA TYR A 33 23.90 0.48 -11.66
C TYR A 33 24.54 0.27 -10.31
N ARG A 34 25.14 1.32 -9.77
CA ARG A 34 25.66 1.36 -8.40
C ARG A 34 25.02 2.50 -7.64
N LYS A 35 24.24 2.19 -6.61
CA LYS A 35 23.68 3.17 -5.68
C LYS A 35 24.62 3.33 -4.49
N GLN A 36 24.93 4.57 -4.13
CA GLN A 36 25.72 4.93 -2.96
C GLN A 36 24.94 5.93 -2.09
N ARG A 37 24.75 5.59 -0.81
CA ARG A 37 24.22 6.52 0.19
C ARG A 37 25.33 7.41 0.72
N ILE A 38 25.11 8.72 0.69
CA ILE A 38 26.07 9.71 1.16
C ILE A 38 25.71 10.11 2.60
N PRO A 39 26.60 9.87 3.58
CA PRO A 39 26.38 10.33 4.94
C PRO A 39 26.35 11.85 5.00
N GLY A 40 25.37 12.43 5.68
CA GLY A 40 25.23 13.87 5.77
C GLY A 40 24.04 14.33 6.61
N PRO A 41 23.89 15.65 6.81
CA PRO A 41 22.79 16.24 7.58
C PRO A 41 21.44 16.14 6.86
N VAL A 42 21.46 15.93 5.54
CA VAL A 42 20.29 15.69 4.70
C VAL A 42 20.41 14.33 4.06
N TYR A 43 19.26 13.73 3.72
CA TYR A 43 19.26 12.49 2.97
C TYR A 43 19.75 12.75 1.54
N LYS A 44 20.83 12.05 1.18
CA LYS A 44 21.41 12.08 -0.17
C LYS A 44 21.82 10.68 -0.60
N THR A 45 21.43 10.30 -1.81
CA THR A 45 21.94 9.10 -2.48
C THR A 45 22.28 9.42 -3.93
N GLU A 46 23.25 8.72 -4.46
CA GLU A 46 23.76 8.90 -5.82
C GLU A 46 23.74 7.54 -6.53
N VAL A 47 23.40 7.54 -7.81
CA VAL A 47 23.43 6.34 -8.65
C VAL A 47 24.38 6.55 -9.81
N TYR A 48 25.25 5.58 -10.04
CA TYR A 48 26.33 5.62 -11.01
C TYR A 48 26.20 4.50 -12.05
N ASP A 49 26.72 4.73 -13.25
CA ASP A 49 27.08 3.67 -14.19
C ASP A 49 28.38 3.01 -13.71
N PRO A 50 28.38 1.70 -13.37
CA PRO A 50 29.56 1.00 -12.88
C PRO A 50 30.72 0.94 -13.88
N LEU A 51 30.47 1.06 -15.19
CA LEU A 51 31.50 0.95 -16.22
C LEU A 51 32.20 2.28 -16.48
N SER A 52 31.44 3.37 -16.54
CA SER A 52 31.99 4.70 -16.83
C SER A 52 32.20 5.56 -15.59
N GLU A 53 31.74 5.10 -14.42
CA GLU A 53 31.68 5.85 -13.17
C GLU A 53 30.91 7.18 -13.29
N ALA A 54 30.04 7.28 -14.30
CA ALA A 54 29.27 8.50 -14.53
C ALA A 54 28.12 8.58 -13.53
N LEU A 55 27.97 9.74 -12.88
CA LEU A 55 26.80 10.03 -12.06
C LEU A 55 25.56 10.13 -12.96
N LEU A 56 24.58 9.28 -12.69
CA LEU A 56 23.34 9.19 -13.47
C LEU A 56 22.22 10.01 -12.83
N VAL A 57 22.06 9.90 -11.51
CA VAL A 57 21.04 10.62 -10.75
C VAL A 57 21.43 10.81 -9.30
N THR A 58 21.04 11.95 -8.73
CA THR A 58 21.12 12.24 -7.30
C THR A 58 19.72 12.33 -6.71
N ALA A 59 19.44 11.59 -5.64
CA ALA A 59 18.22 11.72 -4.85
C ALA A 59 18.49 12.53 -3.58
N THR A 60 17.66 13.54 -3.29
CA THR A 60 17.79 14.39 -2.10
C THR A 60 16.45 14.57 -1.37
N ALA A 61 16.52 14.66 -0.04
CA ALA A 61 15.40 15.03 0.83
C ALA A 61 15.90 15.49 2.21
N PRO A 62 15.08 16.15 3.03
CA PRO A 62 15.45 16.46 4.42
C PRO A 62 15.83 15.23 5.25
N SER A 63 15.12 14.12 5.04
CA SER A 63 15.38 12.82 5.69
C SER A 63 15.05 11.64 4.76
N ALA A 64 15.53 10.45 5.10
CA ALA A 64 15.18 9.23 4.35
C ALA A 64 13.67 8.93 4.42
N THR A 65 12.99 9.37 5.48
CA THR A 65 11.56 9.18 5.73
C THR A 65 10.68 10.32 5.20
N SER A 66 11.28 11.34 4.56
CA SER A 66 10.54 12.49 4.03
C SER A 66 9.52 12.07 2.98
N LYS A 67 8.29 12.61 3.06
CA LYS A 67 7.17 12.35 2.14
C LYS A 67 7.34 12.94 0.73
N ILE A 68 8.37 13.77 0.54
CA ILE A 68 8.74 14.35 -0.75
C ILE A 68 10.24 14.14 -0.92
N LYS A 69 10.65 13.68 -2.10
CA LYS A 69 12.05 13.48 -2.48
C LYS A 69 12.26 14.03 -3.89
N PHE A 70 13.42 14.59 -4.16
CA PHE A 70 13.79 15.10 -5.47
C PHE A 70 14.86 14.22 -6.10
N LEU A 71 14.63 13.80 -7.34
CA LEU A 71 15.62 13.12 -8.17
C LEU A 71 16.14 14.09 -9.22
N GLU A 72 17.43 14.30 -9.29
CA GLU A 72 18.10 15.12 -10.29
C GLU A 72 18.97 14.23 -11.18
N LEU A 73 18.52 13.97 -12.41
CA LEU A 73 19.26 13.23 -13.41
C LEU A 73 20.35 14.14 -13.99
N CYS A 74 21.48 13.57 -14.42
CA CYS A 74 22.64 14.36 -14.86
C CYS A 74 22.91 14.32 -16.38
N ASN A 75 22.24 13.46 -17.15
CA ASN A 75 22.42 13.39 -18.61
C ASN A 75 21.19 12.78 -19.32
N PRO A 76 20.23 13.60 -19.81
CA PRO A 76 20.15 15.06 -19.66
C PRO A 76 19.75 15.49 -18.23
N THR A 77 19.99 16.76 -17.89
CA THR A 77 19.55 17.30 -16.59
C THR A 77 18.03 17.40 -16.53
N LYS A 78 17.42 16.57 -15.69
CA LYS A 78 15.97 16.54 -15.44
C LYS A 78 15.71 16.39 -13.95
N THR A 79 14.73 17.10 -13.42
CA THR A 79 14.31 16.96 -12.02
C THR A 79 12.95 16.30 -11.93
N VAL A 80 12.84 15.27 -11.08
CA VAL A 80 11.61 14.53 -10.83
C VAL A 80 11.26 14.60 -9.35
N GLU A 81 10.03 14.98 -9.05
CA GLU A 81 9.48 14.95 -7.70
C GLU A 81 8.84 13.58 -7.44
N LEU A 82 9.34 12.87 -6.43
CA LEU A 82 8.65 11.73 -5.83
C LEU A 82 7.81 12.24 -4.67
N LYS A 83 6.51 11.97 -4.71
CA LYS A 83 5.57 12.41 -3.67
C LYS A 83 4.82 11.23 -3.09
N TYR A 84 4.83 11.12 -1.77
CA TYR A 84 3.96 10.18 -1.07
C TYR A 84 2.51 10.65 -1.19
N THR A 85 1.68 9.82 -1.83
CA THR A 85 0.25 10.06 -2.05
C THR A 85 -0.64 9.11 -1.25
N GLY A 86 0.00 8.19 -0.51
CA GLY A 86 -0.69 7.26 0.37
C GLY A 86 -1.35 7.95 1.57
N THR A 87 -2.52 7.45 1.96
CA THR A 87 -3.12 7.73 3.26
C THR A 87 -2.96 6.53 4.17
N LEU A 88 -3.42 5.35 3.72
CA LEU A 88 -3.27 4.07 4.43
C LEU A 88 -2.38 3.01 3.74
N SER A 89 -2.02 3.23 2.49
CA SER A 89 -1.27 2.29 1.66
C SER A 89 0.03 2.92 1.21
N PHE A 90 1.07 2.09 1.03
CA PHE A 90 2.30 2.53 0.39
C PHE A 90 1.98 3.00 -1.03
N LYS A 91 1.92 4.32 -1.21
CA LYS A 91 1.68 4.95 -2.51
C LYS A 91 2.59 6.14 -2.72
N TRP A 92 3.35 6.08 -3.80
CA TRP A 92 4.23 7.16 -4.23
C TRP A 92 3.96 7.48 -5.69
N SER A 93 3.72 8.75 -5.99
CA SER A 93 3.53 9.21 -7.36
C SER A 93 4.72 10.01 -7.85
N PHE A 94 4.99 9.92 -9.14
CA PHE A 94 5.90 10.82 -9.84
C PHE A 94 5.41 11.04 -11.26
N LYS A 95 5.91 12.11 -11.89
CA LYS A 95 5.66 12.40 -13.31
C LYS A 95 6.93 12.19 -14.09
N TRP A 96 6.79 11.57 -15.26
CA TRP A 96 7.87 11.47 -16.23
C TRP A 96 7.30 11.80 -17.61
N GLU A 97 7.85 12.84 -18.23
CA GLU A 97 7.31 13.39 -19.48
C GLU A 97 5.82 13.71 -19.33
N GLU A 98 4.96 13.25 -20.24
CA GLU A 98 3.51 13.48 -20.19
C GLU A 98 2.74 12.41 -19.38
N HIS A 99 3.46 11.51 -18.70
CA HIS A 99 2.89 10.34 -18.05
C HIS A 99 2.96 10.44 -16.52
N ASP A 100 1.86 10.05 -15.87
CA ASP A 100 1.77 9.88 -14.42
C ASP A 100 2.15 8.45 -14.03
N PHE A 101 2.98 8.28 -13.02
CA PHE A 101 3.36 6.99 -12.47
C PHE A 101 3.01 6.88 -10.99
N GLU A 102 2.69 5.68 -10.55
CA GLU A 102 2.33 5.37 -9.17
C GLU A 102 2.95 4.03 -8.75
N TRP A 103 3.79 4.08 -7.72
CA TRP A 103 4.20 2.92 -6.96
C TRP A 103 3.12 2.54 -5.95
N LYS A 104 2.70 1.27 -5.96
CA LYS A 104 1.87 0.61 -4.97
C LYS A 104 2.62 -0.58 -4.43
N ARG A 105 3.16 -0.46 -3.22
CA ARG A 105 4.01 -1.49 -2.58
C ARG A 105 5.10 -2.02 -3.54
N GLU A 106 4.92 -3.24 -4.06
CA GLU A 106 5.87 -3.96 -4.91
C GLU A 106 5.69 -3.69 -6.42
N GLU A 107 4.72 -2.86 -6.79
CA GLU A 107 4.31 -2.67 -8.18
C GLU A 107 4.37 -1.20 -8.58
N CYS A 108 4.95 -0.90 -9.74
CA CYS A 108 4.93 0.42 -10.35
C CYS A 108 3.97 0.43 -11.54
N TYR A 109 3.05 1.38 -11.54
CA TYR A 109 2.03 1.56 -12.56
C TYR A 109 2.22 2.87 -13.31
N MET A 110 1.97 2.86 -14.62
CA MET A 110 1.71 4.07 -15.39
C MET A 110 0.20 4.30 -15.42
N LEU A 111 -0.23 5.47 -14.95
CA LEU A 111 -1.64 5.86 -14.87
C LEU A 111 -2.08 6.48 -16.19
N ARG A 112 -3.17 5.97 -16.78
CA ARG A 112 -3.66 6.43 -18.10
C ARG A 112 -5.16 6.69 -18.07
N LYS A 113 -5.66 7.79 -17.53
CA LYS A 113 -7.12 8.03 -17.55
C LYS A 113 -7.60 8.38 -18.97
N PRO A 114 -8.73 7.82 -19.45
CA PRO A 114 -9.69 6.96 -18.75
C PRO A 114 -9.36 5.46 -18.74
N ASP A 115 -8.32 5.03 -19.46
CA ASP A 115 -7.87 3.65 -19.51
C ASP A 115 -7.38 3.11 -18.14
N PRO A 116 -7.33 1.77 -17.97
CA PRO A 116 -6.75 1.17 -16.78
C PRO A 116 -5.25 1.47 -16.63
N PRO A 117 -4.72 1.53 -15.37
CA PRO A 117 -3.28 1.60 -15.13
C PRO A 117 -2.53 0.41 -15.72
N VAL A 118 -1.30 0.67 -16.19
CA VAL A 118 -0.45 -0.36 -16.80
C VAL A 118 0.73 -0.65 -15.89
N LEU A 119 0.95 -1.92 -15.54
CA LEU A 119 2.08 -2.34 -14.72
C LEU A 119 3.39 -2.22 -15.53
N VAL A 120 4.37 -1.47 -15.02
CA VAL A 120 5.64 -1.19 -15.70
C VAL A 120 6.86 -1.71 -14.95
N ALA A 121 6.76 -1.93 -13.64
CA ALA A 121 7.78 -2.63 -12.87
C ALA A 121 7.16 -3.42 -11.74
N VAL A 122 7.79 -4.54 -11.37
CA VAL A 122 7.42 -5.36 -10.23
C VAL A 122 8.67 -5.74 -9.45
N THR A 123 8.57 -5.77 -8.13
CA THR A 123 9.65 -6.15 -7.25
C THR A 123 9.36 -7.48 -6.56
N LYS A 124 10.42 -8.11 -6.04
CA LYS A 124 10.29 -9.28 -5.17
C LYS A 124 10.85 -8.96 -3.81
N GLU A 125 10.05 -9.23 -2.79
CA GLU A 125 10.44 -9.15 -1.38
C GLU A 125 10.36 -10.56 -0.78
N PRO A 126 11.42 -11.06 -0.11
CA PRO A 126 11.35 -12.34 0.57
C PRO A 126 10.35 -12.27 1.72
N PRO A 127 9.57 -13.33 1.98
CA PRO A 127 8.70 -13.39 3.16
C PRO A 127 9.49 -13.09 4.43
N GLY A 128 9.00 -12.16 5.26
CA GLY A 128 9.66 -11.77 6.50
C GLY A 128 10.84 -10.80 6.36
N ARG A 129 11.15 -10.27 5.17
CA ARG A 129 12.16 -9.21 4.99
C ARG A 129 11.62 -8.05 4.17
N LEU A 130 11.66 -6.86 4.79
CA LEU A 130 11.34 -5.55 4.23
C LEU A 130 12.42 -5.02 3.27
N ARG A 131 12.93 -5.90 2.41
CA ARG A 131 14.06 -5.60 1.54
C ARG A 131 13.85 -6.22 0.18
N THR A 132 13.73 -5.38 -0.83
CA THR A 132 13.67 -5.85 -2.21
C THR A 132 14.95 -6.57 -2.59
N THR A 133 14.80 -7.76 -3.15
CA THR A 133 15.92 -8.58 -3.64
C THR A 133 16.05 -8.52 -5.15
N SER A 134 14.97 -8.28 -5.87
CA SER A 134 15.00 -8.09 -7.32
C SER A 134 13.91 -7.14 -7.79
N VAL A 135 14.19 -6.45 -8.88
CA VAL A 135 13.24 -5.62 -9.62
C VAL A 135 13.20 -6.08 -11.07
N GLN A 136 12.01 -6.13 -11.63
CA GLN A 136 11.76 -6.52 -13.00
C GLN A 136 11.03 -5.38 -13.70
N VAL A 137 11.67 -4.78 -14.69
CA VAL A 137 11.09 -3.74 -15.53
C VAL A 137 10.43 -4.42 -16.73
N LEU A 138 9.14 -4.13 -16.90
CA LEU A 138 8.29 -4.73 -17.93
C LEU A 138 8.34 -3.88 -19.20
N ASP A 139 9.50 -3.87 -19.87
CA ASP A 139 9.76 -2.99 -21.01
C ASP A 139 8.75 -3.20 -22.17
N TYR A 140 8.25 -4.43 -22.34
CA TYR A 140 7.20 -4.72 -23.32
C TYR A 140 5.90 -3.90 -23.12
N ASN A 141 5.62 -3.47 -21.89
CA ASN A 141 4.50 -2.58 -21.60
C ASN A 141 4.88 -1.13 -21.93
N LEU A 142 6.09 -0.70 -21.58
CA LEU A 142 6.58 0.65 -21.89
C LEU A 142 6.70 0.92 -23.40
N GLN A 143 7.06 -0.09 -24.19
CA GLN A 143 7.19 0.00 -25.65
C GLN A 143 5.90 0.41 -26.38
N ARG A 144 4.74 0.27 -25.73
CA ARG A 144 3.42 0.58 -26.30
C ARG A 144 3.00 2.04 -26.13
N PHE A 145 3.84 2.84 -25.47
CA PHE A 145 3.55 4.23 -25.13
C PHE A 145 4.67 5.14 -25.59
N ASP A 146 4.32 6.40 -25.80
CA ASP A 146 5.22 7.45 -26.29
C ASP A 146 6.07 7.97 -25.14
N VAL A 147 6.94 7.10 -24.60
CA VAL A 147 8.01 7.46 -23.67
C VAL A 147 9.29 7.59 -24.46
N ASP A 148 9.77 8.83 -24.60
CA ASP A 148 10.95 9.16 -25.39
C ASP A 148 12.23 8.73 -24.68
N ASP A 149 12.37 9.14 -23.41
CA ASP A 149 13.54 8.85 -22.58
C ASP A 149 13.28 7.66 -21.64
N ARG A 150 13.25 6.47 -22.23
CA ARG A 150 13.05 5.21 -21.48
C ARG A 150 14.17 4.93 -20.50
N LYS A 151 15.40 5.35 -20.83
CA LYS A 151 16.55 5.12 -19.96
C LYS A 151 16.49 5.99 -18.72
N GLY A 152 16.12 7.26 -18.88
CA GLY A 152 15.83 8.14 -17.75
C GLY A 152 14.69 7.62 -16.88
N LEU A 153 13.61 7.10 -17.48
CA LEU A 153 12.52 6.47 -16.73
C LEU A 153 13.00 5.24 -15.93
N GLU A 154 13.81 4.38 -16.53
CA GLU A 154 14.40 3.22 -15.85
C GLU A 154 15.20 3.66 -14.61
N ILE A 155 16.07 4.67 -14.76
CA ILE A 155 16.87 5.24 -13.67
C ILE A 155 15.96 5.81 -12.57
N VAL A 156 14.88 6.52 -12.93
CA VAL A 156 13.90 7.07 -11.97
C VAL A 156 13.20 5.95 -11.19
N ILE A 157 12.73 4.91 -11.86
CA ILE A 157 12.05 3.76 -11.24
C ILE A 157 13.00 3.07 -10.25
N LEU A 158 14.23 2.80 -10.64
CA LEU A 158 15.23 2.13 -9.80
C LEU A 158 15.64 2.99 -8.60
N THR A 159 15.88 4.28 -8.82
CA THR A 159 16.27 5.20 -7.74
C THR A 159 15.12 5.41 -6.76
N ALA A 160 13.89 5.57 -7.24
CA ALA A 160 12.70 5.66 -6.38
C ALA A 160 12.63 4.43 -5.44
N LEU A 161 12.73 3.23 -5.99
CA LEU A 161 12.74 1.98 -5.23
C LEU A 161 13.81 1.97 -4.12
N MET A 162 15.04 2.40 -4.42
CA MET A 162 16.11 2.46 -3.40
C MET A 162 15.85 3.48 -2.32
N THR A 163 15.21 4.60 -2.66
CA THR A 163 14.85 5.61 -1.65
C THR A 163 13.76 5.12 -0.70
N PHE A 164 12.92 4.19 -1.16
CA PHE A 164 11.91 3.54 -0.33
C PHE A 164 12.54 2.53 0.62
N GLN A 165 13.53 1.76 0.14
CA GLN A 165 14.30 0.88 1.01
C GLN A 165 15.04 1.63 2.09
N ASP A 166 15.68 2.75 1.76
CA ASP A 166 16.37 3.57 2.77
C ASP A 166 15.41 4.12 3.82
N ALA A 167 14.16 4.43 3.44
CA ALA A 167 13.13 4.85 4.39
C ALA A 167 12.76 3.68 5.31
N ASN A 168 12.51 2.49 4.76
CA ASN A 168 12.18 1.27 5.52
C ASN A 168 13.32 0.88 6.47
N ASP A 169 14.57 0.94 6.02
CA ASP A 169 15.72 0.65 6.88
C ASP A 169 15.75 1.59 8.09
N VAL A 170 15.44 2.87 7.92
CA VAL A 170 15.35 3.83 9.05
C VAL A 170 14.20 3.48 10.00
N TYR A 171 13.05 3.04 9.50
CA TYR A 171 11.92 2.63 10.35
C TYR A 171 12.18 1.33 11.12
N HIS A 172 13.04 0.43 10.61
CA HIS A 172 13.18 -0.94 11.14
C HIS A 172 14.56 -1.28 11.69
N THR A 173 15.47 -0.30 11.75
CA THR A 173 16.71 -0.47 12.50
C THR A 173 16.43 -0.15 13.97
N PRO A 174 16.52 -1.12 14.90
CA PRO A 174 16.31 -0.83 16.32
C PRO A 174 17.33 0.22 16.79
N GLU A 175 16.85 1.26 17.47
CA GLU A 175 17.69 2.26 18.15
C GLU A 175 18.59 1.54 19.18
N GLY A 176 19.81 1.19 18.76
CA GLY A 176 20.72 0.37 19.55
C GLY A 176 21.91 -0.19 18.78
N SER A 177 21.85 -0.24 17.44
CA SER A 177 22.99 -0.59 16.60
C SER A 177 23.67 0.64 15.97
N SER A 178 23.78 1.75 16.72
CA SER A 178 24.76 2.76 16.38
C SER A 178 26.14 2.15 16.61
N SER A 179 26.84 1.89 15.50
CA SER A 179 28.21 1.41 15.48
C SER A 179 29.07 2.28 16.40
N SER A 180 29.39 1.73 17.57
CA SER A 180 30.40 2.31 18.45
C SER A 180 31.73 2.28 17.70
N VAL A 181 32.27 3.47 17.51
CA VAL A 181 33.60 3.74 16.99
C VAL A 181 34.62 2.83 17.69
N PRO A 182 35.39 1.98 16.99
CA PRO A 182 36.47 1.27 17.65
C PRO A 182 37.66 2.23 17.80
N ARG A 183 37.85 2.71 19.03
CA ARG A 183 39.07 3.38 19.47
C ARG A 183 40.24 2.40 19.36
N ARG A 184 41.23 2.80 18.57
CA ARG A 184 42.55 2.19 18.38
C ARG A 184 43.30 2.07 19.71
N GLY A 185 43.86 0.90 20.00
CA GLY A 185 44.85 0.65 21.06
C GLY A 185 45.67 -0.62 20.75
N PRO A 186 46.98 -0.70 21.07
CA PRO A 186 47.93 -1.50 20.30
C PRO A 186 48.43 -2.81 20.97
N ASN A 187 48.85 -3.75 20.10
CA ASN A 187 49.90 -4.80 20.21
C ASN A 187 49.86 -5.88 21.33
N LYS A 188 49.89 -7.17 20.93
CA LYS A 188 51.13 -8.00 20.86
C LYS A 188 50.91 -9.47 20.40
N ASP A 189 51.83 -9.92 19.53
CA ASP A 189 52.49 -11.24 19.35
C ASP A 189 51.63 -12.50 19.01
N ILE A 190 51.69 -13.13 17.80
CA ILE A 190 52.68 -14.08 17.22
C ILE A 190 52.93 -15.29 18.17
N ALA A 191 52.63 -16.58 17.89
CA ALA A 191 53.01 -17.47 16.78
C ALA A 191 52.33 -18.90 16.91
N PRO A 192 52.58 -19.87 16.00
CA PRO A 192 51.66 -20.95 15.59
C PRO A 192 51.98 -22.37 16.10
N THR A 193 51.09 -23.36 15.90
CA THR A 193 51.44 -24.79 15.66
C THR A 193 50.25 -25.67 15.21
N SER A 194 50.38 -26.20 13.98
CA SER A 194 49.99 -27.53 13.43
C SER A 194 48.60 -28.20 13.60
N PRO A 195 48.17 -29.02 12.60
CA PRO A 195 46.78 -29.43 12.41
C PRO A 195 46.44 -30.80 13.01
N THR A 196 45.33 -30.90 13.73
CA THR A 196 44.75 -32.18 14.17
C THR A 196 43.39 -32.38 13.50
N LEU A 197 43.31 -33.42 12.67
CA LEU A 197 42.10 -33.91 12.01
C LEU A 197 41.00 -34.17 13.06
N SER A 198 39.95 -33.35 13.03
CA SER A 198 38.78 -33.46 13.89
C SER A 198 37.53 -33.76 13.03
N PRO A 199 36.63 -34.66 13.46
CA PRO A 199 35.46 -35.07 12.68
C PRO A 199 34.46 -33.91 12.53
N ALA A 200 33.68 -33.97 11.43
CA ALA A 200 32.80 -32.90 10.98
C ALA A 200 31.90 -32.31 12.08
N PRO A 201 31.76 -30.96 12.15
CA PRO A 201 30.93 -30.31 13.15
C PRO A 201 29.46 -30.67 12.95
N THR A 202 28.80 -31.11 14.02
CA THR A 202 27.34 -31.25 14.05
C THR A 202 26.68 -29.93 13.68
N PRO A 203 25.64 -29.94 12.81
CA PRO A 203 24.94 -28.73 12.42
C PRO A 203 24.40 -28.01 13.67
N PRO A 204 24.44 -26.66 13.69
CA PRO A 204 23.98 -25.92 14.85
C PRO A 204 22.52 -26.27 15.17
N PRO A 205 22.15 -26.39 16.45
CA PRO A 205 20.76 -26.62 16.85
C PRO A 205 19.86 -25.53 16.27
N ARG A 206 18.68 -25.92 15.75
CA ARG A 206 17.70 -24.97 15.23
C ARG A 206 17.44 -23.88 16.28
N PRO A 207 17.38 -22.59 15.90
CA PRO A 207 17.10 -21.53 16.86
C PRO A 207 15.79 -21.83 17.60
N PRO A 208 15.70 -21.50 18.90
CA PRO A 208 14.49 -21.71 19.67
C PRO A 208 13.32 -21.01 19.00
N LYS A 209 12.16 -21.68 18.95
CA LYS A 209 10.92 -21.08 18.44
C LYS A 209 10.68 -19.79 19.22
N LYS A 210 10.59 -18.65 18.53
CA LYS A 210 10.27 -17.37 19.15
C LYS A 210 8.91 -17.48 19.84
N LEU A 211 8.77 -16.90 21.04
CA LEU A 211 7.56 -16.95 21.85
C LEU A 211 6.98 -15.54 22.05
N GLY A 212 5.67 -15.43 22.24
CA GLY A 212 4.99 -14.16 22.55
C GLY A 212 5.01 -13.15 21.38
N ILE A 213 5.31 -11.89 21.69
CA ILE A 213 5.32 -10.77 20.73
C ILE A 213 6.26 -11.03 19.54
N ASP A 214 7.42 -11.64 19.77
CA ASP A 214 8.38 -11.97 18.70
C ASP A 214 7.82 -13.00 17.72
N ARG A 215 6.91 -13.87 18.19
CA ARG A 215 6.20 -14.83 17.35
C ARG A 215 5.11 -14.15 16.54
N ILE A 216 4.37 -13.22 17.15
CA ILE A 216 3.38 -12.41 16.43
C ILE A 216 4.08 -11.59 15.34
N ALA A 217 5.18 -10.92 15.68
CA ALA A 217 5.97 -10.16 14.72
C ALA A 217 6.47 -11.05 13.57
N GLU A 218 6.88 -12.29 13.83
CA GLU A 218 7.25 -13.26 12.80
C GLU A 218 6.05 -13.63 11.90
N ILE A 219 4.89 -13.95 12.47
CA ILE A 219 3.67 -14.31 11.73
C ILE A 219 3.20 -13.14 10.85
N GLN A 220 3.14 -11.93 11.40
CA GLN A 220 2.77 -10.73 10.64
C GLN A 220 3.81 -10.38 9.59
N ALA A 221 5.11 -10.56 9.88
CA ALA A 221 6.17 -10.35 8.91
C ALA A 221 6.12 -11.33 7.75
N ILE A 222 5.66 -12.58 7.96
CA ILE A 222 5.43 -13.55 6.88
C ILE A 222 4.31 -13.06 5.93
N ARG A 223 3.27 -12.41 6.46
CA ARG A 223 2.17 -11.84 5.68
C ARG A 223 2.57 -10.57 4.92
N GLY A 224 3.58 -9.84 5.42
CA GLY A 224 4.15 -8.67 4.75
C GLY A 224 3.18 -7.48 4.65
N GLN A 225 2.20 -7.39 5.54
CA GLN A 225 1.31 -6.24 5.65
C GLN A 225 1.78 -5.38 6.84
N PHE A 226 2.13 -4.13 6.60
CA PHE A 226 2.88 -3.32 7.58
C PHE A 226 2.00 -2.50 8.53
N ASN A 227 0.79 -2.16 8.08
CA ASN A 227 -0.22 -1.45 8.88
C ASN A 227 -1.44 -2.35 9.14
N GLU A 228 -1.36 -3.63 8.80
CA GLU A 228 -2.45 -4.59 9.00
C GLU A 228 -1.96 -5.74 9.86
N VAL A 229 -2.70 -6.01 10.93
CA VAL A 229 -2.41 -7.08 11.87
C VAL A 229 -3.56 -8.07 11.79
N THR A 230 -3.27 -9.26 11.26
CA THR A 230 -4.28 -10.32 11.22
C THR A 230 -4.22 -11.14 12.50
N VAL A 231 -5.31 -11.15 13.25
CA VAL A 231 -5.45 -11.92 14.49
C VAL A 231 -5.85 -13.35 14.14
N GLU A 232 -4.92 -14.27 14.41
CA GLU A 232 -5.07 -15.70 14.22
C GLU A 232 -5.28 -16.42 15.55
N ASP A 233 -5.47 -17.74 15.50
CA ASP A 233 -5.51 -18.59 16.70
C ASP A 233 -4.16 -18.56 17.46
N GLU A 234 -3.04 -18.48 16.74
CA GLU A 234 -1.70 -18.47 17.32
C GLU A 234 -1.39 -17.15 18.05
N GLY A 235 -1.00 -17.24 19.32
CA GLY A 235 -0.56 -16.12 20.18
C GLY A 235 -1.66 -15.52 21.06
N SER A 236 -1.28 -14.84 22.14
CA SER A 236 -2.23 -14.30 23.12
C SER A 236 -2.74 -12.91 22.75
N VAL A 237 -3.89 -12.51 23.31
CA VAL A 237 -4.44 -11.16 23.15
C VAL A 237 -3.41 -10.10 23.56
N GLN A 238 -2.68 -10.35 24.66
CA GLN A 238 -1.66 -9.44 25.18
C GLN A 238 -0.49 -9.27 24.20
N ASP A 239 -0.07 -10.35 23.53
CA ASP A 239 1.03 -10.29 22.56
C ASP A 239 0.64 -9.45 21.34
N TYR A 240 -0.56 -9.68 20.79
CA TYR A 240 -1.10 -8.89 19.69
C TYR A 240 -1.30 -7.42 20.08
N ALA A 241 -1.81 -7.17 21.29
CA ALA A 241 -2.06 -5.82 21.76
C ALA A 241 -0.75 -5.04 21.97
N GLN A 242 0.27 -5.68 22.54
CA GLN A 242 1.59 -5.07 22.71
C GLN A 242 2.27 -4.83 21.35
N TYR A 243 2.15 -5.77 20.41
CA TYR A 243 2.64 -5.59 19.03
C TYR A 243 2.00 -4.37 18.36
N CYS A 244 0.67 -4.27 18.39
CA CYS A 244 -0.06 -3.11 17.87
C CYS A 244 0.28 -1.80 18.59
N ALA A 245 0.50 -1.83 19.90
CA ALA A 245 0.90 -0.65 20.67
C ALA A 245 2.30 -0.15 20.27
N ASN A 246 3.24 -1.06 20.03
CA ASN A 246 4.58 -0.74 19.55
C ASN A 246 4.53 -0.11 18.15
N LEU A 247 3.67 -0.60 17.24
CA LEU A 247 3.47 0.03 15.93
C LEU A 247 3.08 1.51 16.06
N PHE A 248 2.25 1.87 17.03
CA PHE A 248 1.90 3.28 17.26
C PHE A 248 3.01 4.13 17.89
N GLN A 249 4.12 3.56 18.38
CA GLN A 249 5.27 4.32 18.88
C GLN A 249 6.15 4.83 17.72
N ASP A 250 6.24 4.07 16.63
CA ASP A 250 7.16 4.30 15.50
C ASP A 250 6.63 5.34 14.47
N ASP A 251 6.08 6.45 14.94
CA ASP A 251 5.42 7.52 14.14
C ASP A 251 4.27 7.05 13.24
N MET A 252 3.83 5.80 13.42
CA MET A 252 2.73 5.21 12.66
C MET A 252 1.40 5.85 13.10
N LEU A 253 0.58 6.27 12.13
CA LEU A 253 -0.63 7.06 12.36
C LEU A 253 -1.89 6.21 12.50
N PHE A 254 -1.90 4.98 11.98
CA PHE A 254 -3.05 4.07 12.06
C PHE A 254 -2.62 2.60 11.97
N VAL A 255 -3.40 1.70 12.56
CA VAL A 255 -3.22 0.25 12.47
C VAL A 255 -4.57 -0.38 12.17
N THR A 256 -4.62 -1.30 11.22
CA THR A 256 -5.81 -2.08 10.87
C THR A 256 -5.70 -3.46 11.50
N VAL A 257 -6.65 -3.84 12.34
CA VAL A 257 -6.71 -5.15 12.97
C VAL A 257 -7.79 -5.98 12.27
N LEU A 258 -7.41 -7.12 11.72
CA LEU A 258 -8.25 -8.00 10.90
C LEU A 258 -8.47 -9.32 11.64
N SER A 259 -9.64 -9.93 11.51
CA SER A 259 -9.86 -11.32 11.93
C SER A 259 -9.46 -12.28 10.81
N ASP A 260 -8.71 -13.35 11.12
CA ASP A 260 -8.43 -14.41 10.13
C ASP A 260 -9.68 -15.25 9.78
N GLY A 261 -10.68 -15.26 10.66
CA GLY A 261 -11.98 -15.88 10.44
C GLY A 261 -12.99 -15.55 11.54
N ALA A 262 -14.21 -16.06 11.40
CA ALA A 262 -15.33 -15.78 12.32
C ALA A 262 -15.00 -16.10 13.79
N ASP A 263 -14.24 -17.17 14.04
CA ASP A 263 -13.85 -17.60 15.38
C ASP A 263 -12.92 -16.60 16.08
N GLN A 264 -12.19 -15.80 15.32
CA GLN A 264 -11.22 -14.82 15.84
C GLN A 264 -11.83 -13.42 16.03
N VAL A 265 -13.08 -13.20 15.63
CA VAL A 265 -13.77 -11.91 15.79
C VAL A 265 -13.79 -11.42 17.25
N PRO A 266 -14.12 -12.25 18.26
CA PRO A 266 -14.07 -11.81 19.66
C PRO A 266 -12.65 -11.45 20.10
N LYS A 267 -11.65 -12.17 19.59
CA LYS A 267 -10.24 -11.94 19.90
C LYS A 267 -9.75 -10.60 19.34
N VAL A 268 -10.15 -10.22 18.13
CA VAL A 268 -9.85 -8.90 17.54
C VAL A 268 -10.36 -7.76 18.42
N LEU A 269 -11.59 -7.85 18.92
CA LEU A 269 -12.17 -6.83 19.79
C LEU A 269 -11.38 -6.69 21.10
N GLN A 270 -11.01 -7.82 21.72
CA GLN A 270 -10.19 -7.82 22.93
C GLN A 270 -8.80 -7.23 22.70
N VAL A 271 -8.17 -7.55 21.55
CA VAL A 271 -6.88 -6.96 21.16
C VAL A 271 -6.99 -5.44 21.05
N VAL A 272 -8.01 -4.94 20.35
CA VAL A 272 -8.23 -3.50 20.16
C VAL A 272 -8.43 -2.77 21.49
N GLU A 273 -9.23 -3.33 22.41
CA GLU A 273 -9.43 -2.77 23.75
C GLU A 273 -8.14 -2.76 24.58
N GLU A 274 -7.38 -3.85 24.54
CA GLU A 274 -6.09 -3.94 25.24
C GLU A 274 -5.06 -2.96 24.67
N VAL A 275 -5.03 -2.70 23.35
CA VAL A 275 -4.17 -1.66 22.76
C VAL A 275 -4.48 -0.29 23.35
N LYS A 276 -5.78 0.06 23.44
CA LYS A 276 -6.22 1.32 24.05
C LYS A 276 -5.82 1.39 25.52
N ARG A 277 -5.98 0.29 26.25
CA ARG A 277 -5.58 0.18 27.65
C ARG A 277 -4.08 0.36 27.86
N ILE A 278 -3.24 -0.25 27.01
CA ILE A 278 -1.77 -0.10 27.07
C ILE A 278 -1.38 1.37 26.89
N ARG A 279 -1.97 2.05 25.89
CA ARG A 279 -1.69 3.47 25.63
C ARG A 279 -2.15 4.38 26.77
N HIS A 280 -3.34 4.14 27.30
CA HIS A 280 -3.86 4.89 28.45
C HIS A 280 -2.96 4.69 29.68
N LYS A 281 -2.49 3.46 29.94
CA LYS A 281 -1.56 3.17 31.03
C LYS A 281 -0.19 3.84 30.84
N ALA A 282 0.24 4.03 29.60
CA ALA A 282 1.48 4.75 29.27
C ALA A 282 1.36 6.28 29.40
N GLY A 283 0.20 6.81 29.82
CA GLY A 283 -0.01 8.25 30.02
C GLY A 283 -0.23 9.03 28.71
N ILE A 284 -0.55 8.35 27.61
CA ILE A 284 -0.88 9.01 26.34
C ILE A 284 -2.37 9.39 26.39
N GLU A 285 -2.65 10.68 26.58
CA GLU A 285 -4.02 11.21 26.69
C GLU A 285 -4.76 11.27 25.35
N GLU A 286 -4.04 11.22 24.22
CA GLU A 286 -4.66 11.18 22.89
C GLU A 286 -5.36 9.84 22.64
N GLU A 287 -6.69 9.88 22.60
CA GLU A 287 -7.53 8.72 22.32
C GLU A 287 -7.44 8.29 20.85
N LEU A 288 -7.32 6.98 20.61
CA LEU A 288 -7.36 6.42 19.25
C LEU A 288 -8.78 6.47 18.69
N HIS A 289 -8.93 7.04 17.50
CA HIS A 289 -10.15 6.91 16.71
C HIS A 289 -10.30 5.46 16.25
N GLN A 290 -11.49 4.91 16.41
CA GLN A 290 -11.82 3.52 16.06
C GLN A 290 -12.91 3.49 15.00
N TYR A 291 -12.65 2.78 13.91
CA TYR A 291 -13.59 2.57 12.80
C TYR A 291 -13.77 1.08 12.58
N VAL A 292 -15.00 0.60 12.74
CA VAL A 292 -15.33 -0.82 12.62
C VAL A 292 -16.06 -1.07 11.31
N LEU A 293 -15.49 -1.93 10.48
CA LEU A 293 -16.09 -2.41 9.23
C LEU A 293 -16.44 -3.89 9.39
N TYR A 294 -17.71 -4.19 9.12
CA TYR A 294 -18.20 -5.56 9.03
C TYR A 294 -18.22 -5.97 7.56
N ASP A 295 -17.73 -7.17 7.26
CA ASP A 295 -17.92 -7.76 5.95
C ASP A 295 -19.38 -8.21 5.83
N THR A 296 -20.23 -7.27 5.43
CA THR A 296 -21.60 -7.60 5.06
C THR A 296 -21.54 -8.22 3.68
N GLN A 297 -21.64 -9.55 3.62
CA GLN A 297 -21.91 -10.23 2.36
C GLN A 297 -23.05 -9.49 1.65
N VAL A 298 -22.78 -9.02 0.43
CA VAL A 298 -23.78 -8.40 -0.43
C VAL A 298 -24.88 -9.44 -0.62
N GLN A 299 -26.00 -9.31 0.09
CA GLN A 299 -27.14 -10.19 -0.10
C GLN A 299 -27.64 -10.00 -1.53
N LYS A 300 -27.23 -10.90 -2.42
CA LYS A 300 -27.67 -10.94 -3.81
C LYS A 300 -29.12 -11.40 -3.84
N GLY A 301 -30.02 -10.47 -4.11
CA GLY A 301 -31.36 -10.77 -4.64
C GLY A 301 -32.51 -10.10 -3.89
N PRO A 302 -33.65 -9.87 -4.57
CA PRO A 302 -34.84 -9.34 -3.94
C PRO A 302 -35.35 -10.34 -2.90
N LYS A 303 -35.47 -9.90 -1.65
CA LYS A 303 -36.09 -10.69 -0.56
C LYS A 303 -37.54 -11.00 -0.95
N ARG A 304 -37.83 -12.25 -1.30
CA ARG A 304 -39.20 -12.77 -1.28
C ARG A 304 -39.61 -12.86 0.18
N ILE A 305 -40.43 -11.91 0.62
CA ILE A 305 -41.09 -11.98 1.92
C ILE A 305 -42.20 -13.02 1.77
N ASN A 306 -41.96 -14.24 2.26
CA ASN A 306 -43.04 -15.21 2.44
C ASN A 306 -43.85 -14.77 3.67
N LEU A 307 -45.14 -14.49 3.47
CA LEU A 307 -46.03 -13.97 4.51
C LEU A 307 -46.58 -15.07 5.44
N ASP A 308 -46.25 -16.34 5.17
CA ASP A 308 -46.73 -17.52 5.90
C ASP A 308 -45.66 -18.19 6.79
N ASP A 309 -44.43 -17.66 6.82
CA ASP A 309 -43.38 -18.21 7.69
C ASP A 309 -43.59 -17.76 9.15
N ALA A 310 -43.67 -18.75 10.05
CA ALA A 310 -43.64 -18.52 11.50
C ALA A 310 -42.44 -17.62 11.86
N PRO A 311 -42.56 -16.71 12.85
CA PRO A 311 -41.57 -15.68 13.11
C PRO A 311 -40.19 -16.31 13.25
N ALA A 312 -39.33 -16.09 12.25
CA ALA A 312 -37.96 -16.57 12.28
C ALA A 312 -37.35 -16.04 13.57
N LYS A 313 -36.99 -16.96 14.49
CA LYS A 313 -36.19 -16.61 15.66
C LYS A 313 -34.94 -15.96 15.10
N ASN A 314 -34.81 -14.64 15.26
CA ASN A 314 -33.63 -13.86 14.90
C ASN A 314 -32.46 -14.36 15.76
N LYS A 315 -31.91 -15.52 15.40
CA LYS A 315 -30.64 -16.00 15.93
C LYS A 315 -29.59 -15.10 15.33
N TYR A 316 -28.96 -14.32 16.18
CA TYR A 316 -27.79 -13.53 15.82
C TYR A 316 -26.76 -14.46 15.16
N ALA A 317 -26.44 -14.19 13.90
CA ALA A 317 -25.30 -14.80 13.24
C ALA A 317 -24.10 -13.86 13.46
N PRO A 318 -23.01 -14.32 14.12
CA PRO A 318 -21.82 -13.51 14.25
C PRO A 318 -21.25 -13.18 12.85
N PRO A 319 -20.63 -11.99 12.68
CA PRO A 319 -20.05 -11.61 11.40
C PRO A 319 -18.93 -12.59 11.01
N GLU A 320 -18.81 -12.87 9.72
CA GLU A 320 -17.83 -13.82 9.19
C GLU A 320 -16.39 -13.28 9.26
N SER A 321 -16.24 -11.95 9.19
CA SER A 321 -14.98 -11.26 9.40
C SER A 321 -15.21 -9.84 9.95
N LEU A 322 -14.21 -9.35 10.68
CA LEU A 322 -14.20 -8.04 11.31
C LEU A 322 -12.91 -7.31 10.94
N THR A 323 -13.05 -6.05 10.50
CA THR A 323 -11.93 -5.14 10.27
C THR A 323 -12.08 -3.94 11.20
N VAL A 324 -11.06 -3.65 12.00
CA VAL A 324 -11.05 -2.49 12.89
C VAL A 324 -9.85 -1.60 12.56
N HIS A 325 -10.11 -0.37 12.12
CA HIS A 325 -9.05 0.62 11.95
C HIS A 325 -8.93 1.47 13.20
N LEU A 326 -7.72 1.53 13.75
CA LEU A 326 -7.34 2.40 14.86
C LEU A 326 -6.44 3.51 14.32
N SER A 327 -6.69 4.78 14.66
CA SER A 327 -5.87 5.90 14.19
C SER A 327 -5.66 6.99 15.23
N LYS A 328 -4.51 7.67 15.16
CA LYS A 328 -4.20 8.89 15.92
C LYS A 328 -4.92 10.13 15.37
N ILE A 329 -5.23 10.12 14.08
CA ILE A 329 -5.91 11.23 13.38
C ILE A 329 -7.31 10.82 12.92
N PRO A 330 -8.27 11.75 12.81
CA PRO A 330 -9.60 11.44 12.32
C PRO A 330 -9.57 10.99 10.85
N MET A 331 -10.30 9.93 10.53
CA MET A 331 -10.44 9.38 9.18
C MET A 331 -11.86 9.63 8.64
N PRO A 332 -12.13 10.78 8.00
CA PRO A 332 -13.48 11.14 7.53
C PRO A 332 -14.04 10.19 6.46
N GLU A 333 -13.18 9.56 5.66
CA GLU A 333 -13.55 8.59 4.62
C GLU A 333 -14.21 7.32 5.18
N LEU A 334 -13.83 6.94 6.40
CA LEU A 334 -14.30 5.75 7.11
C LEU A 334 -15.44 6.07 8.10
N GLN A 335 -15.80 7.36 8.23
CA GLN A 335 -16.99 7.71 9.00
C GLN A 335 -18.21 7.14 8.30
N PRO A 336 -19.16 6.55 9.06
CA PRO A 336 -20.40 6.06 8.49
C PRO A 336 -21.11 7.21 7.79
N LYS A 337 -21.15 7.17 6.45
CA LYS A 337 -21.99 8.06 5.66
C LYS A 337 -23.41 7.81 6.12
N ALA A 338 -24.05 8.82 6.72
CA ALA A 338 -25.46 8.74 7.08
C ALA A 338 -26.21 8.23 5.86
N GLN A 339 -26.80 7.04 5.97
CA GLN A 339 -27.67 6.51 4.93
C GLN A 339 -28.65 7.62 4.60
N ALA A 340 -28.63 8.09 3.34
CA ALA A 340 -29.68 8.96 2.85
C ALA A 340 -30.99 8.29 3.26
N LYS A 341 -31.73 8.94 4.17
CA LYS A 341 -33.07 8.48 4.56
C LYS A 341 -33.78 8.12 3.28
N ASN A 342 -34.23 6.86 3.18
CA ASN A 342 -35.03 6.40 2.05
C ASN A 342 -36.02 7.51 1.69
N PRO A 343 -36.16 7.89 0.41
CA PRO A 343 -37.19 8.84 0.01
C PRO A 343 -38.52 8.38 0.62
N PRO A 344 -39.32 9.30 1.19
CA PRO A 344 -40.56 8.93 1.85
C PRO A 344 -41.42 8.08 0.90
N PRO A 345 -42.14 7.08 1.44
CA PRO A 345 -42.94 6.19 0.61
C PRO A 345 -43.91 7.03 -0.25
N PRO A 346 -44.11 6.65 -1.52
CA PRO A 346 -45.10 7.33 -2.35
C PRO A 346 -46.47 7.26 -1.66
N PRO A 347 -47.27 8.34 -1.75
CA PRO A 347 -48.60 8.35 -1.15
C PRO A 347 -49.45 7.19 -1.69
N PRO A 348 -50.38 6.65 -0.89
CA PRO A 348 -51.17 5.50 -1.28
C PRO A 348 -51.94 5.77 -2.57
N ILE A 349 -51.82 4.86 -3.53
CA ILE A 349 -52.58 4.86 -4.78
C ILE A 349 -54.06 4.67 -4.41
N ILE A 350 -54.82 5.76 -4.43
CA ILE A 350 -56.27 5.72 -4.44
C ILE A 350 -56.67 5.13 -5.80
N PRO A 351 -57.58 4.14 -5.88
CA PRO A 351 -58.03 3.60 -7.15
C PRO A 351 -58.68 4.70 -7.99
N GLU A 352 -58.09 5.02 -9.14
CA GLU A 352 -58.66 5.95 -10.11
C GLU A 352 -60.03 5.45 -10.57
N THR A 353 -61.06 6.20 -10.20
CA THR A 353 -62.38 6.15 -10.83
C THR A 353 -62.24 6.51 -12.31
N ARG A 354 -62.82 5.68 -13.18
CA ARG A 354 -62.84 5.87 -14.65
C ARG A 354 -63.24 7.30 -15.04
N PRO A 355 -62.51 7.97 -15.95
CA PRO A 355 -62.91 9.28 -16.43
C PRO A 355 -64.11 9.17 -17.37
N THR A 356 -65.12 10.01 -17.10
CA THR A 356 -66.31 10.24 -17.93
C THR A 356 -65.96 10.92 -19.27
N PRO A 357 -66.81 10.75 -20.30
CA PRO A 357 -66.47 11.09 -21.70
C PRO A 357 -66.23 12.59 -21.99
N GLU A 358 -66.64 13.50 -21.11
CA GLU A 358 -66.52 14.95 -21.34
C GLU A 358 -65.06 15.47 -21.32
N THR A 359 -64.14 14.77 -20.65
CA THR A 359 -62.74 15.22 -20.55
C THR A 359 -61.89 14.89 -21.78
N LYS A 360 -62.41 14.06 -22.70
CA LYS A 360 -61.70 13.69 -23.95
C LYS A 360 -61.88 14.71 -25.07
N GLU A 361 -63.01 15.42 -25.11
CA GLU A 361 -63.25 16.47 -26.12
C GLU A 361 -62.39 17.72 -25.86
N SER A 362 -62.28 18.16 -24.61
CA SER A 362 -61.48 19.34 -24.25
C SER A 362 -59.99 19.18 -24.57
N LYS A 363 -59.41 17.99 -24.34
CA LYS A 363 -58.01 17.68 -24.70
C LYS A 363 -57.79 17.60 -26.22
N LYS A 364 -58.79 17.15 -26.98
CA LYS A 364 -58.67 17.04 -28.46
C LYS A 364 -58.76 18.42 -29.11
N GLU A 365 -59.56 19.32 -28.56
CA GLU A 365 -59.72 20.69 -29.05
C GLU A 365 -58.50 21.58 -28.72
N GLN A 366 -57.93 21.45 -27.51
CA GLN A 366 -56.67 22.13 -27.15
C GLN A 366 -55.51 21.73 -28.06
N LYS A 367 -55.36 20.43 -28.36
CA LYS A 367 -54.28 19.94 -29.24
C LYS A 367 -54.42 20.43 -30.68
N LYS A 368 -55.65 20.58 -31.19
CA LYS A 368 -55.92 21.14 -32.53
C LYS A 368 -55.58 22.62 -32.61
N ARG A 369 -55.85 23.39 -31.55
CA ARG A 369 -55.57 24.82 -31.47
C ARG A 369 -54.07 25.12 -31.38
N GLU A 370 -53.31 24.26 -30.70
CA GLU A 370 -51.86 24.36 -30.59
C GLU A 370 -51.14 24.01 -31.90
N GLU A 371 -51.65 23.02 -32.65
CA GLU A 371 -51.10 22.64 -33.96
C GLU A 371 -51.36 23.70 -35.04
N ALA A 372 -52.49 24.42 -34.96
CA ALA A 372 -52.81 25.53 -35.85
C ALA A 372 -51.84 26.72 -35.64
N LYS A 373 -51.59 27.11 -34.38
CA LYS A 373 -50.62 28.17 -34.03
C LYS A 373 -49.21 27.85 -34.55
N ARG A 374 -48.77 26.60 -34.41
CA ARG A 374 -47.45 26.15 -34.90
C ARG A 374 -47.30 26.21 -36.42
N LYS A 375 -48.39 26.01 -37.17
CA LYS A 375 -48.38 26.11 -38.65
C LYS A 375 -48.35 27.57 -39.11
N GLU A 376 -48.96 28.48 -38.36
CA GLU A 376 -48.94 29.92 -38.66
C GLU A 376 -47.57 30.54 -38.40
N GLU A 377 -46.92 30.19 -37.28
CA GLU A 377 -45.54 30.59 -36.95
C GLU A 377 -44.51 30.13 -38.00
N LYS A 378 -44.69 28.93 -38.57
CA LYS A 378 -43.82 28.42 -39.63
C LYS A 378 -44.01 29.12 -40.98
N LYS A 379 -45.18 29.71 -41.26
CA LYS A 379 -45.42 30.49 -42.48
C LYS A 379 -44.86 31.91 -42.40
N GLY A 380 -44.81 32.51 -41.20
CA GLY A 380 -44.24 33.85 -40.98
C GLY A 380 -42.72 33.92 -41.15
N ARG A 381 -42.00 32.81 -40.93
CA ARG A 381 -40.53 32.73 -41.05
C ARG A 381 -39.99 32.52 -42.48
N ARG A 382 -40.86 32.49 -43.50
CA ARG A 382 -40.49 32.24 -44.90
C ARG A 382 -40.87 33.38 -45.87
N LYS A 383 -41.12 34.58 -45.35
CA LYS A 383 -41.25 35.80 -46.16
C LYS A 383 -40.05 36.71 -45.95
#